data_AF-A0A0Q8RBW1-F1
#
_entry.id   AF-A0A0Q8RBW1-F1
#
_cell.length_a   1.000
_cell.length_b   1.000
_cell.length_c   1.000
_cell.angle_alpha   90.00
_cell.angle_beta   90.00
_cell.angle_gamma   90.00
#
_symmetry.space_group_name_H-M   'P 1'
#
loop_
_entity.id
_entity.type
_entity.pdbx_description
1 polymer ?
#
loop_
_entity_poly.entity_id
_entity_poly.type
_entity_poly.pdbx_seq_one_letter_code
_entity_poly.pdbx_strand_id
1 'polypeptide(L)'
;MSMVDDAEAIERIVPQTRLASLIRAILPYLLAALLAGFLLWWIFLRPAQLAREGAQARADSEIQAGATKAATDALNITVDVRDKRAAIDALTRSNQDAILSAAGAGAPVDPAVYSALHDALCLRAAYQSEPDCAAMRSAGGSIGPAEADTWGPTPDDPGGR
;
A
#
# COMPACT_ATOMS: atom_id res chain seq x y z
N MET A 1 12.06 53.21 51.29
CA MET A 1 13.39 53.04 51.90
C MET A 1 13.20 52.61 53.36
N SER A 2 12.50 51.48 53.56
CA SER A 2 12.17 50.93 54.90
C SER A 2 11.96 49.41 54.85
N MET A 3 12.40 48.74 53.78
CA MET A 3 12.23 47.29 53.59
C MET A 3 13.57 46.55 53.55
N VAL A 4 14.68 47.31 53.59
CA VAL A 4 16.04 46.79 53.67
C VAL A 4 16.52 46.77 55.14
N ASP A 5 16.05 47.68 55.99
CA ASP A 5 16.42 47.74 57.41
C ASP A 5 15.85 46.58 58.25
N ASP A 6 14.71 46.00 57.86
CA ASP A 6 14.12 44.84 58.55
C ASP A 6 14.89 43.53 58.29
N ALA A 7 15.67 43.46 57.21
CA ALA A 7 16.48 42.29 56.89
C ALA A 7 17.75 42.22 57.75
N GLU A 8 18.33 43.37 58.12
CA GLU A 8 19.54 43.43 58.96
C GLU A 8 19.22 43.29 60.47
N ALA A 9 18.00 43.61 60.90
CA ALA A 9 17.59 43.49 62.30
C ALA A 9 17.40 42.03 62.77
N ILE A 10 17.10 41.11 61.86
CA ILE A 10 16.87 39.69 62.19
C ILE A 10 18.20 38.94 62.44
N GLU A 11 19.34 39.52 62.06
CA GLU A 11 20.66 38.86 62.18
C GLU A 11 21.26 38.95 63.61
N ARG A 12 20.73 39.79 64.50
CA ARG A 12 21.34 40.04 65.83
C ARG A 12 20.68 39.37 67.03
N ILE A 13 19.58 38.64 66.86
CA ILE A 13 18.80 38.08 68.00
C ILE A 13 18.60 36.57 67.88
N VAL A 14 19.62 35.84 67.44
CA VAL A 14 19.65 34.39 67.68
C VAL A 14 21.02 33.99 68.23
N PRO A 15 21.09 33.44 69.46
CA PRO A 15 22.36 32.93 69.98
C PRO A 15 22.85 31.82 69.03
N GLN A 16 23.95 32.08 68.32
CA GLN A 16 24.54 31.21 67.28
C GLN A 16 24.67 29.74 67.70
N THR A 17 24.77 29.47 69.00
CA THR A 17 24.91 28.13 69.57
C THR A 17 23.62 27.30 69.55
N ARG A 18 22.43 27.92 69.65
CA ARG A 18 21.15 27.17 69.64
C ARG A 18 20.71 26.79 68.23
N LEU A 19 20.97 27.65 67.24
CA LEU A 19 20.74 27.34 65.81
C LEU A 19 21.61 26.16 65.36
N ALA A 20 22.89 26.14 65.73
CA ALA A 20 23.79 25.03 65.37
C ALA A 20 23.28 23.67 65.88
N SER A 21 22.69 23.62 67.07
CA SER A 21 22.14 22.38 67.64
C SER A 21 20.85 21.92 66.94
N LEU A 22 19.95 22.86 66.59
CA LEU A 22 18.71 22.55 65.88
C LEU A 22 18.97 22.13 64.43
N ILE A 23 19.89 22.81 63.74
CA ILE A 23 20.30 22.45 62.39
C ILE A 23 20.86 21.03 62.37
N ARG A 24 21.72 20.67 63.34
CA ARG A 24 22.31 19.33 63.42
C ARG A 24 21.27 18.23 63.68
N ALA A 25 20.19 18.55 64.39
CA ALA A 25 19.09 17.61 64.64
C ALA A 25 18.16 17.44 63.44
N ILE A 26 17.92 18.51 62.66
CA ILE A 26 16.98 18.52 61.53
C ILE A 26 17.63 18.03 60.22
N LEU A 27 18.93 18.29 60.04
CA LEU A 27 19.69 17.91 58.84
C LEU A 27 19.55 16.43 58.43
N PRO A 28 19.63 15.43 59.32
CA PRO A 28 19.47 14.03 58.92
C PRO A 28 18.05 13.71 58.43
N TYR A 29 17.01 14.35 58.98
CA TYR A 29 15.63 14.15 58.54
C TYR A 29 15.38 14.76 57.16
N LEU A 30 15.95 15.92 56.87
CA LEU A 30 15.89 16.52 55.54
C LEU A 30 16.62 15.65 54.50
N LEU A 31 17.81 15.15 54.85
CA LEU A 31 18.56 14.22 54.00
C LEU A 31 17.78 12.93 53.74
N ALA A 32 17.16 12.36 54.77
CA ALA A 32 16.34 11.15 54.64
C ALA A 32 15.11 11.40 53.76
N ALA A 33 14.44 12.55 53.90
CA ALA A 33 13.30 12.92 53.08
C ALA A 33 13.68 13.12 51.59
N LEU A 34 14.81 13.76 51.33
CA LEU A 34 15.34 13.92 49.97
C LEU A 34 15.71 12.56 49.35
N LEU A 35 16.36 11.69 50.11
CA LEU A 35 16.69 10.33 49.67
C LEU A 35 15.43 9.52 49.37
N ALA A 36 14.44 9.56 50.26
CA ALA A 36 13.17 8.88 50.06
C ALA A 36 12.43 9.40 48.82
N GLY A 37 12.38 10.72 48.63
CA GLY A 37 11.79 11.35 47.45
C GLY A 37 12.52 10.97 46.16
N PHE A 38 13.85 10.95 46.18
CA PHE A 38 14.68 10.53 45.04
C PHE A 38 14.47 9.06 44.71
N LEU A 39 14.41 8.17 45.71
CA LEU A 39 14.15 6.75 45.53
C LEU A 39 12.75 6.50 44.96
N LEU A 40 11.74 7.21 45.48
CA LEU A 40 10.38 7.13 44.95
C LEU A 40 10.36 7.59 43.48
N TRP A 41 10.93 8.77 43.20
CA TRP A 41 11.04 9.29 41.83
C TRP A 41 11.76 8.30 40.90
N TRP A 42 12.87 7.73 41.35
CA TRP A 42 13.65 6.74 40.59
C TRP A 42 12.86 5.47 40.30
N ILE A 43 12.20 4.90 41.30
CA ILE A 43 11.40 3.66 41.19
C ILE A 43 10.19 3.88 40.28
N PHE A 44 9.57 5.06 40.30
CA PHE A 44 8.39 5.33 39.48
C PHE A 44 8.73 5.78 38.04
N LEU A 45 9.84 6.48 37.79
CA LEU A 45 10.20 6.94 36.44
C LEU A 45 10.96 5.91 35.59
N ARG A 46 11.79 5.05 36.19
CA ARG A 46 12.53 3.98 35.47
C ARG A 46 11.62 3.00 34.71
N PRO A 47 10.54 2.43 35.27
CA PRO A 47 9.72 1.43 34.58
C PRO A 47 8.95 2.04 33.40
N ALA A 48 8.59 3.32 33.46
CA ALA A 48 7.90 4.00 32.37
C ALA A 48 8.77 4.17 31.11
N GLN A 49 10.10 4.24 31.27
CA GLN A 49 11.05 4.36 30.15
C GLN A 49 11.32 3.00 29.50
N LEU A 50 11.54 1.95 30.31
CA LEU A 50 11.73 0.58 29.82
C LEU A 50 10.50 0.02 29.08
N ALA A 51 9.30 0.35 29.54
CA ALA A 51 8.07 -0.03 28.84
C ALA A 51 7.92 0.65 27.47
N ARG A 52 8.39 1.90 27.33
CA ARG A 52 8.37 2.64 26.07
C ARG A 52 9.40 2.11 25.08
N GLU A 53 10.62 1.81 25.53
CA GLU A 53 11.66 1.21 24.69
C GLU A 53 11.24 -0.19 24.23
N GLY A 54 10.64 -1.00 25.09
CA GLY A 54 10.11 -2.31 24.72
C GLY A 54 8.93 -2.23 23.73
N ALA A 55 8.06 -1.23 23.87
CA ALA A 55 6.98 -0.99 22.92
C ALA A 55 7.49 -0.48 21.56
N GLN A 56 8.48 0.41 21.55
CA GLN A 56 9.13 0.87 20.33
C GLN A 56 9.87 -0.26 19.62
N ALA A 57 10.65 -1.06 20.34
CA ALA A 57 11.34 -2.21 19.75
C ALA A 57 10.36 -3.23 19.13
N ARG A 58 9.20 -3.46 19.76
CA ARG A 58 8.14 -4.30 19.18
C ARG A 58 7.55 -3.67 17.93
N ALA A 59 7.20 -2.38 17.97
CA ALA A 59 6.67 -1.67 16.81
C ALA A 59 7.66 -1.68 15.64
N ASP A 60 8.94 -1.40 15.89
CA ASP A 60 10.00 -1.46 14.87
C ASP A 60 10.15 -2.87 14.30
N SER A 61 10.08 -3.91 15.14
CA SER A 61 10.13 -5.30 14.66
C SER A 61 8.93 -5.68 13.80
N GLU A 62 7.72 -5.21 14.13
CA GLU A 62 6.52 -5.44 13.33
C GLU A 62 6.57 -4.68 12.00
N ILE A 63 7.06 -3.44 12.01
CA ILE A 63 7.26 -2.64 10.81
C ILE A 63 8.28 -3.33 9.89
N GLN A 64 9.40 -3.80 10.44
CA GLN A 64 10.41 -4.53 9.66
C GLN A 64 9.83 -5.83 9.09
N ALA A 65 9.12 -6.62 9.89
CA ALA A 65 8.48 -7.85 9.42
C ALA A 65 7.45 -7.59 8.31
N GLY A 66 6.64 -6.53 8.45
CA GLY A 66 5.69 -6.09 7.44
C GLY A 66 6.39 -5.66 6.14
N ALA A 67 7.48 -4.90 6.24
CA ALA A 67 8.26 -4.47 5.08
C ALA A 67 8.90 -5.64 4.33
N THR A 68 9.46 -6.63 5.03
CA THR A 68 10.04 -7.83 4.42
C THR A 68 8.97 -8.67 3.71
N LYS A 69 7.79 -8.82 4.33
CA LYS A 69 6.67 -9.54 3.71
C LYS A 69 6.19 -8.84 2.43
N ALA A 70 5.99 -7.52 2.48
CA ALA A 70 5.60 -6.74 1.31
C ALA A 70 6.63 -6.82 0.17
N ALA A 71 7.93 -6.78 0.51
CA ALA A 71 8.99 -6.94 -0.48
C ALA A 71 8.96 -8.34 -1.13
N THR A 72 8.73 -9.38 -0.33
CA THR A 72 8.63 -10.76 -0.83
C THR A 72 7.42 -10.95 -1.74
N ASP A 73 6.26 -10.41 -1.35
CA ASP A 73 5.04 -10.46 -2.15
C ASP A 73 5.21 -9.72 -3.49
N ALA A 74 5.84 -8.55 -3.48
CA ALA A 74 6.14 -7.80 -4.70
C ALA A 74 7.08 -8.57 -5.66
N LEU A 75 8.09 -9.25 -5.12
CA LEU A 75 8.99 -10.11 -5.91
C LEU A 75 8.22 -11.28 -6.53
N ASN A 76 7.38 -11.96 -5.75
CA ASN A 76 6.57 -13.08 -6.23
C ASN A 76 5.61 -12.66 -7.35
N ILE A 77 4.94 -11.51 -7.21
CA ILE A 77 4.07 -10.96 -8.26
C ILE A 77 4.87 -10.66 -9.52
N THR A 78 6.06 -10.09 -9.38
CA THR A 78 6.92 -9.74 -10.53
C THR A 78 7.35 -10.99 -11.30
N VAL A 79 7.71 -12.06 -10.58
CA VAL A 79 8.07 -13.35 -11.19
C VAL A 79 6.86 -13.98 -11.89
N ASP A 80 5.70 -14.05 -11.23
CA ASP A 80 4.46 -14.60 -11.81
C ASP A 80 4.04 -13.86 -13.09
N VAL A 81 4.11 -12.52 -13.08
CA VAL A 81 3.83 -11.69 -14.27
C VAL A 81 4.84 -11.97 -15.38
N ARG A 82 6.12 -12.13 -15.06
CA ARG A 82 7.15 -12.43 -16.06
C ARG A 82 6.91 -13.79 -16.71
N ASP A 83 6.59 -14.81 -15.92
CA ASP A 83 6.38 -16.17 -16.40
C ASP A 83 5.11 -16.26 -17.24
N LYS A 84 4.04 -15.56 -16.84
CA LYS A 84 2.81 -15.42 -17.65
C LYS A 84 3.08 -14.72 -18.99
N ARG A 85 3.85 -13.64 -19.00
CA ARG A 85 4.25 -12.96 -20.25
C ARG A 85 5.03 -13.88 -21.16
N ALA A 86 6.02 -14.60 -20.63
CA ALA A 86 6.79 -15.56 -21.41
C ALA A 86 5.92 -16.67 -22.01
N ALA A 87 4.94 -17.18 -21.26
CA ALA A 87 3.98 -18.17 -21.75
C ALA A 87 3.07 -17.59 -22.85
N ILE A 88 2.56 -16.37 -22.68
CA ILE A 88 1.75 -15.67 -23.68
C ILE A 88 2.56 -15.43 -24.96
N ASP A 89 3.81 -15.00 -24.86
CA ASP A 89 4.67 -14.73 -26.01
C ASP A 89 5.03 -16.03 -26.76
N ALA A 90 5.26 -17.13 -26.03
CA ALA A 90 5.48 -18.44 -26.63
C ALA A 90 4.22 -18.93 -27.36
N LEU A 91 3.04 -18.80 -26.73
CA LEU A 91 1.77 -19.20 -27.32
C LEU A 91 1.44 -18.33 -28.55
N THR A 92 1.68 -17.03 -28.48
CA THR A 92 1.43 -16.10 -29.58
C THR A 92 2.30 -16.43 -30.79
N ARG A 93 3.60 -16.69 -30.57
CA ARG A 93 4.51 -17.11 -31.65
C ARG A 93 4.09 -18.46 -32.24
N SER A 94 3.78 -19.44 -31.40
CA SER A 94 3.31 -20.76 -31.88
C SER A 94 2.02 -20.65 -32.69
N ASN A 95 1.07 -19.82 -32.27
CA ASN A 95 -0.18 -19.61 -32.99
C ASN A 95 0.06 -18.86 -34.30
N GLN A 96 0.94 -17.85 -34.30
CA GLN A 96 1.32 -17.13 -35.50
C GLN A 96 1.94 -18.08 -36.53
N ASP A 97 2.89 -18.91 -36.12
CA ASP A 97 3.52 -19.90 -37.00
C ASP A 97 2.50 -20.92 -37.53
N ALA A 98 1.59 -21.40 -36.67
CA ALA A 98 0.52 -22.30 -37.07
C ALA A 98 -0.45 -21.66 -38.09
N ILE A 99 -0.82 -20.39 -37.89
CA ILE A 99 -1.68 -19.65 -38.81
C ILE A 99 -0.96 -19.44 -40.15
N LEU A 100 0.30 -19.01 -40.12
CA LEU A 100 1.07 -18.72 -41.34
C LEU A 100 1.45 -19.97 -42.14
N SER A 101 1.58 -21.12 -41.48
CA SER A 101 1.86 -22.41 -42.13
C SER A 101 0.59 -23.17 -42.57
N ALA A 102 -0.60 -22.71 -42.17
CA ALA A 102 -1.85 -23.34 -42.55
C ALA A 102 -2.12 -23.24 -44.07
N ALA A 103 -2.74 -24.27 -44.63
CA ALA A 103 -3.18 -24.24 -46.02
C ALA A 103 -4.22 -23.11 -46.22
N GLY A 104 -3.94 -22.20 -47.15
CA GLY A 104 -4.78 -21.02 -47.39
C GLY A 104 -4.40 -19.78 -46.56
N ALA A 105 -3.33 -19.82 -45.75
CA ALA A 105 -2.86 -18.64 -44.99
C ALA A 105 -2.54 -17.42 -45.86
N GLY A 106 -2.13 -17.64 -47.10
CA GLY A 106 -1.89 -16.59 -48.10
C GLY A 106 -3.06 -16.34 -49.05
N ALA A 107 -4.22 -16.97 -48.83
CA ALA A 107 -5.38 -16.74 -49.67
C ALA A 107 -5.91 -15.31 -49.45
N PRO A 108 -6.33 -14.60 -50.51
CA PRO A 108 -6.93 -13.29 -50.37
C PRO A 108 -8.22 -13.41 -49.55
N VAL A 109 -8.32 -12.61 -48.48
CA VAL A 109 -9.56 -12.47 -47.71
C VAL A 109 -10.56 -11.69 -48.57
N ASP A 110 -11.83 -12.11 -48.56
CA ASP A 110 -12.90 -11.39 -49.22
C ASP A 110 -12.95 -9.93 -48.68
N PRO A 111 -12.91 -8.91 -49.56
CA PRO A 111 -12.90 -7.50 -49.14
C PRO A 111 -14.10 -7.12 -48.25
N ALA A 112 -15.28 -7.71 -48.49
CA ALA A 112 -16.48 -7.44 -47.70
C ALA A 112 -16.40 -8.05 -46.29
N VAL A 113 -15.76 -9.21 -46.15
CA VAL A 113 -15.50 -9.82 -44.84
C VAL A 113 -14.46 -9.01 -44.08
N TYR A 114 -13.41 -8.55 -44.76
CA TYR A 114 -12.39 -7.68 -44.15
C TYR A 114 -13.00 -6.37 -43.64
N SER A 115 -13.83 -5.69 -44.44
CA SER A 115 -14.50 -4.46 -44.00
C SER A 115 -15.43 -4.70 -42.82
N ALA A 116 -16.27 -5.75 -42.85
CA ALA A 116 -17.17 -6.06 -41.74
C ALA A 116 -16.42 -6.37 -40.43
N LEU A 117 -15.31 -7.11 -40.52
CA LEU A 117 -14.45 -7.39 -39.37
C LEU A 117 -13.82 -6.11 -38.81
N HIS A 118 -13.28 -5.27 -39.70
CA HIS A 118 -12.66 -4.00 -39.34
C HIS A 118 -13.66 -3.07 -38.63
N ASP A 119 -14.88 -2.95 -39.17
CA ASP A 119 -15.96 -2.15 -38.61
C ASP A 119 -16.36 -2.65 -37.22
N ALA A 120 -16.48 -3.97 -37.05
CA ALA A 120 -16.78 -4.59 -35.76
C ALA A 120 -15.65 -4.40 -34.73
N LEU A 121 -14.38 -4.42 -35.17
CA LEU A 121 -13.21 -4.15 -34.34
C LEU A 121 -13.19 -2.70 -33.84
N CYS A 122 -13.46 -1.74 -34.72
CA CYS A 122 -13.46 -0.31 -34.38
C CYS A 122 -14.53 0.10 -33.36
N LEU A 123 -15.55 -0.73 -33.15
CA LEU A 123 -16.57 -0.50 -32.12
C LEU A 123 -16.13 -0.91 -30.73
N ARG A 124 -15.11 -1.77 -30.59
CA ARG A 124 -14.60 -2.21 -29.29
C ARG A 124 -13.80 -1.09 -28.62
N ALA A 125 -14.04 -0.88 -27.32
CA ALA A 125 -13.40 0.19 -26.53
C ALA A 125 -11.88 0.24 -26.65
N ALA A 126 -11.21 -0.92 -26.77
CA ALA A 126 -9.76 -1.02 -26.89
C ALA A 126 -9.20 -0.41 -28.19
N TYR A 127 -9.98 -0.34 -29.27
CA TYR A 127 -9.54 0.11 -30.60
C TYR A 127 -10.10 1.49 -31.00
N GLN A 128 -10.86 2.15 -30.12
CA GLN A 128 -11.49 3.44 -30.43
C GLN A 128 -10.50 4.60 -30.59
N SER A 129 -9.28 4.44 -30.06
CA SER A 129 -8.18 5.41 -30.14
C SER A 129 -7.30 5.23 -31.37
N GLU A 130 -7.41 4.12 -32.10
CA GLU A 130 -6.65 3.93 -33.34
C GLU A 130 -7.08 4.99 -34.36
N PRO A 131 -6.13 5.63 -35.06
CA PRO A 131 -6.43 6.69 -36.04
C PRO A 131 -7.38 6.21 -37.15
N ASP A 132 -7.26 4.94 -37.56
CA ASP A 132 -8.12 4.33 -38.57
C ASP A 132 -9.58 4.16 -38.10
N CYS A 133 -9.78 3.88 -36.81
CA CYS A 133 -11.10 3.73 -36.20
C CYS A 133 -11.72 5.05 -35.74
N ALA A 134 -10.91 6.08 -35.46
CA ALA A 134 -11.38 7.39 -35.06
C ALA A 134 -12.27 8.05 -36.13
N ALA A 135 -11.97 7.82 -37.41
CA ALA A 135 -12.77 8.31 -38.54
C ALA A 135 -14.16 7.65 -38.60
N MET A 136 -14.26 6.35 -38.36
CA MET A 136 -15.56 5.63 -38.37
C MET A 136 -16.52 6.12 -37.29
N ARG A 137 -15.99 6.45 -36.11
CA ARG A 137 -16.79 7.01 -35.00
C ARG A 137 -17.39 8.37 -35.35
N SER A 138 -16.68 9.19 -36.12
CA SER A 138 -17.20 10.48 -36.60
C SER A 138 -18.30 10.32 -37.66
N ALA A 139 -18.33 9.18 -38.36
CA ALA A 139 -19.32 8.85 -39.38
C ALA A 139 -20.61 8.22 -38.80
N GLY A 140 -20.70 7.98 -37.49
CA GLY A 140 -21.93 7.50 -36.84
C GLY A 140 -22.30 6.04 -37.15
N GLY A 141 -21.35 5.22 -37.58
CA GLY A 141 -21.58 3.81 -37.89
C GLY A 141 -22.09 3.02 -36.68
N SER A 142 -23.29 2.47 -36.78
CA SER A 142 -23.83 1.45 -35.87
C SER A 142 -23.95 0.14 -36.65
N ILE A 143 -23.61 -0.99 -36.02
CA ILE A 143 -23.92 -2.29 -36.62
C ILE A 143 -25.45 -2.36 -36.66
N GLY A 144 -26.02 -2.48 -37.86
CA GLY A 144 -27.43 -2.83 -38.02
C GLY A 144 -27.72 -4.11 -37.23
N PRO A 145 -28.97 -4.32 -36.76
CA PRO A 145 -29.30 -5.52 -36.00
C PRO A 145 -28.81 -6.75 -36.79
N ALA A 146 -28.09 -7.64 -36.12
CA ALA A 146 -27.74 -8.93 -36.68
C ALA A 146 -29.03 -9.54 -37.23
N GLU A 147 -29.12 -9.68 -38.55
CA GLU A 147 -30.24 -10.37 -39.17
C GLU A 147 -30.24 -11.75 -38.53
N ALA A 148 -31.31 -12.05 -37.79
CA ALA A 148 -31.39 -13.30 -37.06
C ALA A 148 -31.30 -14.42 -38.10
N ASP A 149 -30.22 -15.19 -38.06
CA ASP A 149 -30.08 -16.43 -38.80
C ASP A 149 -31.29 -17.29 -38.45
N THR A 150 -32.32 -17.24 -39.28
CA THR A 150 -33.46 -18.13 -39.19
C THR A 150 -32.96 -19.47 -39.68
N TRP A 151 -32.30 -20.21 -38.79
CA TRP A 151 -32.17 -21.65 -38.88
C TRP A 151 -33.59 -22.24 -38.75
N GLY A 152 -34.37 -22.11 -39.81
CA GLY A 152 -35.58 -22.88 -40.00
C GLY A 152 -35.18 -24.34 -40.16
N PRO A 153 -35.96 -25.29 -39.61
CA PRO A 153 -35.71 -26.71 -39.83
C PRO A 153 -35.68 -26.97 -41.34
N THR A 154 -34.55 -27.44 -41.87
CA THR A 154 -34.47 -27.91 -43.25
C THR A 154 -35.41 -29.10 -43.41
N PRO A 155 -36.33 -29.11 -44.40
CA PRO A 155 -37.31 -30.18 -44.58
C PRO A 155 -36.74 -31.56 -44.97
N ASP A 156 -35.42 -31.72 -45.04
CA ASP A 156 -34.76 -32.89 -45.62
C ASP A 156 -33.99 -33.72 -44.59
N ASP A 157 -34.66 -34.11 -43.49
CA ASP A 157 -34.21 -35.25 -42.67
C ASP A 157 -35.11 -36.49 -42.91
N PRO A 158 -34.85 -37.31 -43.94
CA PRO A 158 -35.42 -38.63 -44.09
C PRO A 158 -34.53 -39.66 -43.38
N GLY A 159 -34.34 -39.52 -42.07
CA GLY A 159 -33.31 -40.25 -41.33
C GLY A 159 -33.78 -41.07 -40.14
N GLY A 160 -35.04 -41.52 -40.13
CA GLY A 160 -35.50 -42.50 -39.14
C GLY A 160 -34.87 -43.87 -39.37
N ARG A 161 -33.95 -44.29 -38.49
CA ARG A 161 -33.88 -45.61 -37.84
C ARG A 161 -32.72 -45.71 -36.86
#